data_AF-A0A931RJI9-F1
#
_entry.id   AF-A0A931RJI9-F1
#
_cell.length_a   1.000
_cell.length_b   1.000
_cell.length_c   1.000
_cell.angle_alpha   90.00
_cell.angle_beta   90.00
_cell.angle_gamma   90.00
#
_symmetry.space_group_name_H-M   'P 1'
#
loop_
_entity.id
_entity.type
_entity.pdbx_description
1 polymer ?
#
loop_
_entity_poly.entity_id
_entity_poly.type
_entity_poly.pdbx_seq_one_letter_code
_entity_poly.pdbx_strand_id
1 'polypeptide(L)'
;MKEGRFSAITQIIFFIFISANLVALNLWVWKSRPSDKAAMVAQEAGESRIESNCDKECQQKIYQAIAESTQSAKLSLTNSPTPTTSAKTTATYAKGKEVKEVYALGSGSSNAGDWTDVAGMQVFIDTTKYKNVKQAIFEATIRIPTGNEVAYARLFNVTDNDPAWGSEISVEGGTAELVNSGPIFLGIGNKLYQVQMKTSLKHTAFIDQARVRMTAEQ
;
A
#
# COMPACT_ATOMS: atom_id res chain seq x y z
N MET A 1 -5.74 66.20 -3.24
CA MET A 1 -4.73 65.28 -3.80
C MET A 1 -3.35 65.70 -3.33
N LYS A 2 -2.78 65.02 -2.34
CA LYS A 2 -1.37 65.19 -1.97
C LYS A 2 -0.90 63.89 -1.29
N GLU A 3 -0.79 62.84 -2.09
CA GLU A 3 -0.11 61.61 -1.69
C GLU A 3 1.07 61.38 -2.63
N GLY A 4 2.17 60.87 -2.07
CA GLY A 4 3.31 60.44 -2.88
C GLY A 4 4.62 61.12 -2.55
N ARG A 5 5.00 61.18 -1.27
CA ARG A 5 6.41 61.27 -0.88
C ARG A 5 6.66 60.29 0.26
N PHE A 6 6.54 58.99 -0.01
CA PHE A 6 7.18 58.00 0.85
C PHE A 6 8.67 58.33 0.84
N SER A 7 9.17 58.73 2.01
CA SER A 7 10.57 59.14 2.18
C SER A 7 11.46 57.97 1.77
N ALA A 8 12.48 58.23 0.95
CA ALA A 8 13.47 57.22 0.55
C ALA A 8 14.06 56.49 1.78
N ILE A 9 14.09 57.18 2.93
CA ILE A 9 14.48 56.65 4.24
C ILE A 9 13.58 55.50 4.68
N THR A 10 12.26 55.61 4.51
CA THR A 10 11.29 54.58 4.91
C THR A 10 11.41 53.32 4.03
N GLN A 11 11.68 53.49 2.74
CA GLN A 11 11.94 52.35 1.83
C GLN A 11 13.24 51.63 2.20
N ILE A 12 14.31 52.37 2.51
CA ILE A 12 15.59 51.80 2.92
C ILE A 12 15.43 50.98 4.21
N ILE A 13 14.71 51.48 5.21
CA ILE A 13 14.46 50.76 6.47
C ILE A 13 13.69 49.46 6.22
N PHE A 14 12.69 49.47 5.33
CA PHE A 14 11.92 48.28 4.98
C PHE A 14 12.80 47.20 4.33
N PHE A 15 13.65 47.58 3.38
CA PHE A 15 14.58 46.64 2.74
C PHE A 15 15.63 46.08 3.71
N ILE A 16 16.14 46.90 4.64
CA ILE A 16 17.06 46.43 5.68
C ILE A 16 16.38 45.36 6.54
N PHE A 17 15.14 45.59 6.97
CA PHE A 17 14.40 44.63 7.80
C PHE A 17 14.16 43.29 7.08
N ILE A 18 13.76 43.33 5.80
CA ILE A 18 13.60 42.11 4.98
C ILE A 18 14.93 41.38 4.84
N SER A 19 16.02 42.10 4.52
CA SER A 19 17.34 41.48 4.35
C SER A 19 17.85 40.83 5.65
N ALA A 20 17.62 41.46 6.81
CA ALA A 20 17.98 40.91 8.11
C ALA A 20 17.18 39.64 8.43
N ASN A 21 15.88 39.63 8.10
CA ASN A 21 15.03 38.46 8.27
C ASN A 21 15.46 37.29 7.37
N LEU A 22 15.81 37.56 6.10
CA LEU A 22 16.33 36.56 5.17
C LEU A 22 17.67 35.98 5.62
N VAL A 23 18.58 36.82 6.13
CA VAL A 23 19.87 36.35 6.67
C VAL A 23 19.67 35.50 7.92
N ALA A 24 18.76 35.90 8.82
CA ALA A 24 18.43 35.13 10.02
C ALA A 24 17.84 33.74 9.67
N LEU A 25 16.92 33.69 8.70
CA LEU A 25 16.36 32.43 8.18
C LEU A 25 17.44 31.54 7.55
N ASN A 26 18.33 32.11 6.74
CA ASN A 26 19.41 31.37 6.09
C ASN A 26 20.40 30.77 7.11
N LEU A 27 20.77 31.53 8.15
CA LEU A 27 21.62 31.05 9.24
C LEU A 27 20.93 29.96 10.08
N TRP A 28 19.63 30.10 10.33
CA TRP A 28 18.86 29.10 11.07
C TRP A 28 18.75 27.79 10.30
N VAL A 29 18.49 27.84 8.99
CA VAL A 29 18.47 26.65 8.10
C VAL A 29 19.84 25.97 8.05
N TRP A 30 20.93 26.73 7.97
CA TRP A 30 22.27 26.15 7.97
C TRP A 30 22.61 25.46 9.29
N LYS A 31 22.26 26.06 10.43
CA LYS A 31 22.43 25.44 11.75
C LYS A 31 21.57 24.18 11.94
N SER A 32 20.45 24.08 11.23
CA SER A 32 19.49 22.97 11.35
C SER A 32 19.79 21.80 10.41
N ARG A 33 20.89 21.85 9.64
CA ARG A 33 21.35 20.67 8.88
C ARG A 33 21.95 19.66 9.86
N PRO A 34 21.32 18.49 10.09
CA PRO A 34 21.99 17.41 10.79
C PRO A 34 23.27 17.08 10.04
N SER A 35 24.37 17.03 10.76
CA SER A 35 25.67 16.60 10.24
C SER A 35 25.51 15.20 9.67
N ASP A 36 25.61 15.06 8.35
CA ASP A 36 25.80 13.79 7.65
C ASP A 36 27.16 13.20 8.07
N LYS A 37 27.22 12.67 9.30
CA LYS A 37 28.13 11.60 9.62
C LYS A 37 27.47 10.35 9.11
N ALA A 38 27.83 10.01 7.88
CA ALA A 38 27.76 8.66 7.37
C ALA A 38 28.36 7.71 8.42
N ALA A 39 27.49 7.03 9.16
CA ALA A 39 27.83 5.74 9.74
C ALA A 39 27.49 4.69 8.67
N MET A 40 28.48 4.39 7.83
CA MET A 40 28.57 3.06 7.22
C MET A 40 28.66 2.06 8.37
N VAL A 41 27.54 1.41 8.70
CA VAL A 41 27.60 0.10 9.35
C VAL A 41 27.43 -0.91 8.23
N ALA A 42 28.55 -1.43 7.76
CA ALA A 42 28.58 -2.71 7.08
C ALA A 42 28.09 -3.74 8.11
N GLN A 43 26.84 -4.18 7.96
CA GLN A 43 26.35 -5.33 8.70
C GLN A 43 26.83 -6.57 7.96
N GLU A 44 27.94 -7.11 8.45
CA GLU A 44 28.35 -8.49 8.19
C GLU A 44 27.20 -9.43 8.58
N ALA A 45 26.97 -10.43 7.75
CA ALA A 45 26.01 -11.50 7.97
C ALA A 45 26.42 -12.31 9.21
N GLY A 46 25.94 -11.89 10.38
CA GLY A 46 25.92 -12.68 11.59
C GLY A 46 24.75 -13.65 11.55
N GLU A 47 25.04 -14.91 11.25
CA GLU A 47 24.10 -16.02 11.33
C GLU A 47 23.68 -16.23 12.80
N SER A 48 22.52 -15.69 13.17
CA SER A 48 21.86 -16.03 14.43
C SER A 48 21.21 -17.40 14.27
N ARG A 49 21.96 -18.44 14.65
CA ARG A 49 21.45 -19.77 14.94
C ARG A 49 20.39 -19.66 16.04
N ILE A 50 19.11 -19.67 15.66
CA ILE A 50 18.02 -19.91 16.61
C ILE A 50 18.22 -21.33 17.12
N GLU A 51 18.82 -21.45 18.31
CA GLU A 51 18.80 -22.69 19.08
C GLU A 51 17.39 -22.82 19.68
N SER A 52 16.44 -23.24 18.85
CA SER A 52 15.11 -23.63 19.31
C SER A 52 15.25 -24.97 20.01
N ASN A 53 15.37 -24.95 21.34
CA ASN A 53 15.02 -26.10 22.17
C ASN A 53 13.49 -26.30 22.12
N CYS A 54 13.00 -26.74 20.96
CA CYS A 54 11.70 -27.38 20.82
C CYS A 54 11.97 -28.87 21.05
N ASP A 55 11.69 -29.33 22.27
CA ASP A 55 11.78 -30.74 22.63
C ASP A 55 10.92 -31.61 21.69
N LYS A 56 11.25 -32.91 21.60
CA LYS A 56 10.61 -33.86 20.66
C LYS A 56 9.08 -33.84 20.69
N GLU A 57 8.48 -33.49 21.83
CA GLU A 57 7.04 -33.35 22.01
C GLU A 57 6.42 -32.13 21.28
N CYS A 58 7.16 -31.01 21.24
CA CYS A 58 6.77 -29.80 20.51
C CYS A 58 6.79 -30.04 18.99
N GLN A 59 7.78 -30.80 18.50
CA GLN A 59 7.86 -31.17 17.08
C GLN A 59 6.70 -32.09 16.69
N GLN A 60 6.30 -33.01 17.57
CA GLN A 60 5.21 -33.94 17.32
C GLN A 60 3.84 -33.23 17.23
N LYS A 61 3.61 -32.20 18.05
CA LYS A 61 2.38 -31.37 17.98
C LYS A 61 2.27 -30.61 16.66
N ILE A 62 3.39 -30.14 16.12
CA ILE A 62 3.42 -29.47 14.81
C ILE A 62 3.10 -30.47 13.69
N TYR A 63 3.69 -31.67 13.71
CA TYR A 63 3.38 -32.70 12.71
C TYR A 63 1.92 -33.17 12.76
N GLN A 64 1.35 -33.28 13.96
CA GLN A 64 -0.04 -33.69 14.13
C GLN A 64 -1.02 -32.61 13.62
N ALA A 65 -0.75 -31.33 13.87
CA ALA A 65 -1.55 -30.22 13.33
C ALA A 65 -1.49 -30.11 11.79
N ILE A 66 -0.35 -30.48 11.17
CA ILE A 66 -0.21 -30.52 9.70
C ILE A 66 -0.96 -31.72 9.11
N ALA A 67 -0.96 -32.87 9.80
CA ALA A 67 -1.69 -34.06 9.36
C ALA A 67 -3.23 -33.85 9.42
N GLU A 68 -3.72 -33.20 10.46
CA GLU A 68 -5.16 -32.91 10.63
C GLU A 68 -5.67 -31.88 9.60
N SER A 69 -4.82 -30.92 9.20
CA SER A 69 -5.17 -29.91 8.18
C SER A 69 -5.09 -30.43 6.74
N THR A 70 -4.46 -31.59 6.49
CA THR A 70 -4.34 -32.18 5.14
C THR A 70 -5.41 -33.21 4.79
N GLN A 71 -6.28 -33.58 5.74
CA GLN A 71 -7.36 -34.55 5.50
C GLN A 71 -8.63 -33.98 4.86
N SER A 72 -8.76 -32.64 4.73
CA SER A 72 -9.90 -32.00 4.03
C SER A 72 -9.64 -31.69 2.56
N ALA A 73 -8.46 -32.00 2.00
CA ALA A 73 -8.07 -31.64 0.64
C ALA A 73 -8.00 -32.84 -0.34
N LYS A 74 -8.79 -33.89 -0.14
CA LYS A 74 -8.69 -35.11 -0.97
C LYS A 74 -10.05 -35.67 -1.46
N LEU A 75 -10.73 -34.93 -2.33
CA LEU A 75 -11.74 -35.40 -3.32
C LEU A 75 -11.80 -34.31 -4.42
N SER A 76 -11.71 -34.51 -5.74
CA SER A 76 -11.72 -35.70 -6.60
C SER A 76 -10.91 -35.41 -7.87
N LEU A 77 -10.02 -36.31 -8.25
CA LEU A 77 -9.48 -36.43 -9.61
C LEU A 77 -10.40 -37.36 -10.39
N THR A 78 -11.18 -36.84 -11.33
CA THR A 78 -11.97 -37.64 -12.26
C THR A 78 -11.68 -37.20 -13.70
N ASN A 79 -10.96 -38.08 -14.39
CA ASN A 79 -10.96 -38.38 -15.82
C ASN A 79 -10.94 -37.21 -16.83
N SER A 80 -9.75 -36.99 -17.38
CA SER A 80 -9.48 -36.29 -18.64
C SER A 80 -9.93 -37.14 -19.84
N PRO A 81 -10.75 -36.60 -20.76
CA PRO A 81 -10.82 -37.10 -22.12
C PRO A 81 -9.89 -36.31 -23.06
N THR A 82 -9.22 -37.09 -23.90
CA THR A 82 -8.33 -36.84 -25.03
C THR A 82 -8.75 -35.67 -25.95
N PRO A 83 -7.80 -34.93 -26.57
CA PRO A 83 -8.11 -33.79 -27.43
C PRO A 83 -8.70 -34.23 -28.78
N THR A 84 -9.89 -33.75 -29.10
CA THR A 84 -10.48 -33.85 -30.45
C THR A 84 -10.34 -32.51 -31.17
N THR A 85 -9.56 -32.51 -32.23
CA THR A 85 -9.47 -31.44 -33.23
C THR A 85 -10.78 -31.36 -34.01
N SER A 86 -11.53 -30.25 -33.95
CA SER A 86 -12.28 -29.76 -35.12
C SER A 86 -12.88 -28.35 -34.97
N ALA A 87 -12.83 -27.64 -36.09
CA ALA A 87 -13.72 -26.60 -36.62
C ALA A 87 -13.80 -25.22 -35.93
N LYS A 88 -13.30 -24.24 -36.71
CA LYS A 88 -13.59 -22.80 -36.65
C LYS A 88 -15.11 -22.56 -36.73
N THR A 89 -15.71 -22.18 -35.62
CA THR A 89 -17.11 -21.74 -35.57
C THR A 89 -17.14 -20.26 -35.24
N THR A 90 -17.70 -19.48 -36.16
CA THR A 90 -18.00 -18.06 -36.02
C THR A 90 -18.87 -17.84 -34.78
N ALA A 91 -18.32 -17.21 -33.74
CA ALA A 91 -19.04 -16.94 -32.50
C ALA A 91 -19.84 -15.64 -32.62
N THR A 92 -21.16 -15.79 -32.62
CA THR A 92 -22.12 -14.74 -32.30
C THR A 92 -21.86 -14.23 -30.88
N TYR A 93 -21.75 -12.91 -30.70
CA TYR A 93 -21.47 -12.26 -29.41
C TYR A 93 -22.61 -12.52 -28.41
N ALA A 94 -22.42 -13.50 -27.53
CA ALA A 94 -23.22 -13.65 -26.31
C ALA A 94 -22.78 -12.58 -25.29
N LYS A 95 -23.75 -11.98 -24.60
CA LYS A 95 -23.58 -11.09 -23.45
C LYS A 95 -22.55 -11.70 -22.48
N GLY A 96 -21.43 -11.02 -22.27
CA GLY A 96 -20.22 -11.56 -21.62
C GLY A 96 -20.49 -12.11 -20.21
N LYS A 97 -19.81 -13.21 -19.87
CA LYS A 97 -19.85 -13.80 -18.53
C LYS A 97 -19.14 -12.84 -17.57
N GLU A 98 -19.88 -12.35 -16.57
CA GLU A 98 -19.30 -11.53 -15.50
C GLU A 98 -18.48 -12.40 -14.54
N VAL A 99 -17.27 -11.95 -14.22
CA VAL A 99 -16.33 -12.62 -13.33
C VAL A 99 -15.96 -11.68 -12.20
N LYS A 100 -15.91 -12.24 -10.98
CA LYS A 100 -15.52 -11.55 -9.75
C LYS A 100 -14.19 -12.11 -9.29
N GLU A 101 -13.23 -11.23 -9.11
CA GLU A 101 -11.85 -11.55 -8.75
C GLU A 101 -11.49 -10.85 -7.44
N VAL A 102 -10.65 -11.50 -6.64
CA VAL A 102 -10.17 -10.97 -5.37
C VAL A 102 -8.66 -11.14 -5.28
N TYR A 103 -7.94 -10.02 -5.17
CA TYR A 103 -6.50 -9.98 -5.00
C TYR A 103 -6.19 -9.64 -3.55
N ALA A 104 -5.71 -10.63 -2.77
CA ALA A 104 -5.29 -10.39 -1.39
C ALA A 104 -3.94 -9.67 -1.35
N LEU A 105 -3.85 -8.63 -0.52
CA LEU A 105 -2.63 -7.85 -0.30
C LEU A 105 -1.97 -8.16 1.04
N GLY A 106 -2.66 -8.86 1.95
CA GLY A 106 -2.11 -9.26 3.25
C GLY A 106 -2.35 -8.22 4.35
N SER A 107 -1.41 -8.13 5.28
CA SER A 107 -1.47 -7.31 6.50
C SER A 107 -0.13 -6.62 6.74
N GLY A 108 -0.14 -5.56 7.56
CA GLY A 108 1.06 -4.79 7.83
C GLY A 108 0.82 -3.62 8.79
N SER A 109 1.82 -2.78 8.98
CA SER A 109 1.73 -1.61 9.84
C SER A 109 2.63 -0.48 9.35
N SER A 110 2.34 0.73 9.80
CA SER A 110 3.13 1.93 9.52
C SER A 110 2.83 2.99 10.58
N ASN A 111 3.84 3.79 10.87
CA ASN A 111 3.77 4.98 11.72
C ASN A 111 4.32 6.22 10.99
N ALA A 112 4.44 6.15 9.66
CA ALA A 112 5.00 7.23 8.86
C ALA A 112 4.04 8.41 8.78
N GLY A 113 4.58 9.63 8.85
CA GLY A 113 3.79 10.87 8.65
C GLY A 113 3.48 11.16 7.17
N ASP A 114 4.26 10.56 6.27
CA ASP A 114 4.11 10.66 4.82
C ASP A 114 3.84 9.28 4.22
N TRP A 115 3.37 9.27 2.97
CA TRP A 115 3.08 8.02 2.26
C TRP A 115 4.34 7.16 2.15
N THR A 116 4.31 5.98 2.77
CA THR A 116 5.35 4.96 2.65
C THR A 116 4.74 3.62 2.28
N ASP A 117 5.52 2.79 1.60
CA ASP A 117 5.14 1.42 1.29
C ASP A 117 5.06 0.59 2.58
N VAL A 118 4.02 -0.23 2.68
CA VAL A 118 3.88 -1.20 3.76
C VAL A 118 4.50 -2.52 3.30
N ALA A 119 5.57 -2.94 3.97
CA ALA A 119 6.36 -4.10 3.56
C ALA A 119 5.50 -5.36 3.39
N GLY A 120 5.69 -6.07 2.27
CA GLY A 120 5.00 -7.33 1.98
C GLY A 120 3.57 -7.20 1.44
N MET A 121 3.05 -5.97 1.29
CA MET A 121 1.68 -5.73 0.84
C MET A 121 1.60 -5.34 -0.63
N GLN A 122 1.94 -6.30 -1.51
CA GLN A 122 1.98 -6.09 -2.96
C GLN A 122 1.30 -7.20 -3.75
N VAL A 123 0.72 -6.88 -4.90
CA VAL A 123 0.09 -7.85 -5.80
C VAL A 123 0.19 -7.45 -7.26
N PHE A 124 0.37 -8.43 -8.14
CA PHE A 124 0.26 -8.25 -9.58
C PHE A 124 -1.20 -8.40 -10.01
N ILE A 125 -1.71 -7.41 -10.73
CA ILE A 125 -3.04 -7.46 -11.36
C ILE A 125 -2.85 -7.31 -12.86
N ASP A 126 -3.28 -8.33 -13.60
CA ASP A 126 -3.24 -8.36 -15.06
C ASP A 126 -4.63 -8.13 -15.63
N THR A 127 -4.90 -6.88 -16.00
CA THR A 127 -6.20 -6.46 -16.57
C THR A 127 -6.41 -6.97 -18.00
N THR A 128 -5.36 -7.43 -18.70
CA THR A 128 -5.47 -7.92 -20.09
C THR A 128 -6.10 -9.31 -20.19
N LYS A 129 -6.23 -10.00 -19.05
CA LYS A 129 -6.95 -11.27 -18.95
C LYS A 129 -8.46 -11.12 -19.06
N TYR A 130 -8.96 -9.88 -19.07
CA TYR A 130 -10.38 -9.55 -19.08
C TYR A 130 -10.66 -8.64 -20.29
N LYS A 131 -11.84 -8.78 -20.90
CA LYS A 131 -12.25 -7.91 -22.02
C LYS A 131 -12.56 -6.51 -21.54
N ASN A 132 -13.24 -6.39 -20.40
CA ASN A 132 -13.62 -5.12 -19.81
C ASN A 132 -13.67 -5.22 -18.29
N VAL A 133 -12.94 -4.34 -17.59
CA VAL A 133 -13.02 -4.20 -16.14
C VAL A 133 -14.16 -3.23 -15.82
N LYS A 134 -15.24 -3.73 -15.23
CA LYS A 134 -16.40 -2.90 -14.86
C LYS A 134 -16.11 -2.03 -13.65
N GLN A 135 -15.49 -2.62 -12.63
CA GLN A 135 -15.25 -1.97 -11.35
C GLN A 135 -14.12 -2.66 -10.60
N ALA A 136 -13.29 -1.88 -9.92
CA ALA A 136 -12.40 -2.36 -8.89
C ALA A 136 -12.61 -1.54 -7.60
N ILE A 137 -12.46 -2.17 -6.44
CA ILE A 137 -12.61 -1.55 -5.11
C ILE A 137 -11.45 -2.04 -4.24
N PHE A 138 -10.76 -1.12 -3.60
CA PHE A 138 -9.80 -1.41 -2.55
C PHE A 138 -10.52 -1.51 -1.21
N GLU A 139 -10.25 -2.56 -0.46
CA GLU A 139 -10.81 -2.81 0.86
C GLU A 139 -9.70 -3.12 1.85
N ALA A 140 -9.76 -2.52 3.04
CA ALA A 140 -8.85 -2.86 4.12
C ALA A 140 -9.53 -2.78 5.49
N THR A 141 -9.07 -3.62 6.41
CA THR A 141 -9.38 -3.53 7.84
C THR A 141 -8.25 -2.80 8.52
N ILE A 142 -8.51 -1.61 9.07
CA ILE A 142 -7.50 -0.76 9.71
C ILE A 142 -7.81 -0.62 11.20
N ARG A 143 -6.78 -0.68 12.04
CA ARG A 143 -6.88 -0.52 13.49
C ARG A 143 -5.83 0.46 14.01
N ILE A 144 -6.24 1.33 14.94
CA ILE A 144 -5.41 2.39 15.51
C ILE A 144 -5.42 2.24 17.04
N PRO A 145 -4.48 1.49 17.63
CA PRO A 145 -4.51 1.15 19.05
C PRO A 145 -4.50 2.34 20.00
N THR A 146 -3.89 3.46 19.58
CA THR A 146 -3.79 4.69 20.37
C THR A 146 -5.11 5.47 20.42
N GLY A 147 -6.07 5.19 19.54
CA GLY A 147 -7.38 5.85 19.55
C GLY A 147 -7.42 7.26 18.98
N ASN A 148 -6.28 7.96 18.93
CA ASN A 148 -6.26 9.42 18.82
C ASN A 148 -5.57 9.90 17.53
N GLU A 149 -5.75 9.22 16.41
CA GLU A 149 -5.24 9.67 15.11
C GLU A 149 -6.10 9.19 13.95
N VAL A 150 -5.89 9.78 12.78
CA VAL A 150 -6.37 9.28 11.50
C VAL A 150 -5.24 8.53 10.80
N ALA A 151 -5.53 7.32 10.34
CA ALA A 151 -4.67 6.53 9.45
C ALA A 151 -5.27 6.53 8.03
N TYR A 152 -4.40 6.63 7.03
CA TYR A 152 -4.78 6.64 5.63
C TYR A 152 -4.04 5.52 4.90
N ALA A 153 -4.76 4.75 4.09
CA ALA A 153 -4.17 3.74 3.21
C ALA A 153 -4.59 4.00 1.77
N ARG A 154 -3.72 3.67 0.80
CA ARG A 154 -4.02 3.74 -0.63
C ARG A 154 -3.26 2.67 -1.39
N LEU A 155 -3.65 2.46 -2.64
CA LEU A 155 -2.86 1.67 -3.58
C LEU A 155 -1.96 2.56 -4.43
N PHE A 156 -0.74 2.10 -4.65
CA PHE A 156 0.24 2.72 -5.51
C PHE A 156 0.64 1.74 -6.62
N ASN A 157 0.54 2.17 -7.87
CA ASN A 157 1.02 1.40 -9.03
C ASN A 157 2.53 1.59 -9.14
N VAL A 158 3.28 0.58 -8.73
CA VAL A 158 4.75 0.60 -8.74
C VAL A 158 5.28 0.57 -10.18
N THR A 159 4.55 -0.06 -11.11
CA THR A 159 4.98 -0.21 -12.50
C THR A 159 4.96 1.11 -13.26
N ASP A 160 3.92 1.92 -13.06
CA ASP A 160 3.74 3.20 -13.75
C ASP A 160 4.08 4.42 -12.86
N ASN A 161 4.43 4.16 -11.59
CA ASN A 161 4.86 5.15 -10.60
C ASN A 161 3.79 6.21 -10.29
N ASP A 162 2.53 5.80 -10.21
CA ASP A 162 1.38 6.65 -9.93
C ASP A 162 0.44 6.03 -8.87
N PRO A 163 -0.25 6.85 -8.06
CA PRO A 163 -1.27 6.33 -7.16
C PRO A 163 -2.47 5.80 -7.95
N ALA A 164 -3.02 4.65 -7.55
CA ALA A 164 -4.27 4.18 -8.14
C ALA A 164 -5.40 5.13 -7.72
N TRP A 165 -5.93 5.90 -8.67
CA TRP A 165 -6.90 6.94 -8.37
C TRP A 165 -8.18 6.38 -7.73
N GLY A 166 -8.67 7.08 -6.71
CA GLY A 166 -9.86 6.69 -5.96
C GLY A 166 -9.62 5.60 -4.90
N SER A 167 -8.39 5.10 -4.75
CA SER A 167 -8.07 4.02 -3.79
C SER A 167 -7.81 4.48 -2.36
N GLU A 168 -7.74 5.79 -2.10
CA GLU A 168 -7.48 6.29 -0.75
C GLU A 168 -8.67 6.01 0.18
N ILE A 169 -8.36 5.46 1.35
CA ILE A 169 -9.29 5.18 2.45
C ILE A 169 -8.68 5.72 3.74
N SER A 170 -9.53 6.06 4.70
CA SER A 170 -9.11 6.58 5.99
C SER A 170 -9.98 6.03 7.11
N VAL A 171 -9.36 5.82 8.28
CA VAL A 171 -10.02 5.46 9.53
C VAL A 171 -9.55 6.40 10.63
N GLU A 172 -10.47 6.83 11.48
CA GLU A 172 -10.19 7.66 12.65
C GLU A 172 -10.36 6.84 13.93
N GLY A 173 -9.26 6.66 14.66
CA GLY A 173 -9.21 6.07 15.98
C GLY A 173 -9.69 4.62 16.14
N GLY A 174 -9.29 4.01 17.24
CA GLY A 174 -10.03 2.93 17.90
C GLY A 174 -9.77 1.51 17.39
N THR A 175 -10.85 0.73 17.37
CA THR A 175 -10.85 -0.70 17.05
C THR A 175 -10.70 -0.95 15.55
N ALA A 176 -10.52 -2.21 15.15
CA ALA A 176 -10.46 -2.59 13.75
C ALA A 176 -11.76 -2.22 13.01
N GLU A 177 -11.64 -1.45 11.93
CA GLU A 177 -12.74 -1.05 11.06
C GLU A 177 -12.48 -1.50 9.62
N LEU A 178 -13.48 -2.13 9.00
CA LEU A 178 -13.45 -2.49 7.59
C LEU A 178 -13.91 -1.30 6.74
N VAL A 179 -13.01 -0.75 5.95
CA VAL A 179 -13.27 0.37 5.06
C VAL A 179 -13.06 0.01 3.60
N ASN A 180 -13.88 0.62 2.74
CA ASN A 180 -13.86 0.43 1.30
C ASN A 180 -13.59 1.75 0.60
N SER A 181 -12.79 1.71 -0.45
CA SER A 181 -12.61 2.83 -1.35
C SER A 181 -13.85 3.01 -2.24
N GLY A 182 -13.90 4.15 -2.94
CA GLY A 182 -14.72 4.27 -4.13
C GLY A 182 -14.24 3.35 -5.26
N PRO A 183 -14.90 3.36 -6.43
CA PRO A 183 -14.38 2.72 -7.63
C PRO A 183 -12.98 3.23 -7.95
N ILE A 184 -12.03 2.31 -8.15
CA ILE A 184 -10.63 2.64 -8.49
C ILE A 184 -10.35 2.36 -9.96
N PHE A 185 -9.46 3.14 -10.54
CA PHE A 185 -8.93 2.87 -11.88
C PHE A 185 -7.67 2.00 -11.78
N LEU A 186 -7.67 0.88 -12.49
CA LEU A 186 -6.50 0.01 -12.62
C LEU A 186 -5.86 0.26 -14.00
N GLY A 187 -4.55 0.44 -14.02
CA GLY A 187 -3.76 0.53 -15.24
C GLY A 187 -3.93 -0.72 -16.13
N ILE A 188 -3.83 -0.50 -17.45
CA ILE A 188 -3.92 -1.56 -18.46
C ILE A 188 -2.63 -2.38 -18.45
N GLY A 189 -2.74 -3.70 -18.47
CA GLY A 189 -1.59 -4.61 -18.45
C GLY A 189 -1.43 -5.37 -17.14
N ASN A 190 -0.33 -6.10 -17.02
CA ASN A 190 0.13 -6.69 -15.77
C ASN A 190 0.89 -5.63 -14.95
N LYS A 191 0.25 -5.09 -13.92
CA LYS A 191 0.77 -4.00 -13.08
C LYS A 191 0.97 -4.47 -11.64
N LEU A 192 2.05 -4.01 -11.02
CA LEU A 192 2.34 -4.26 -9.61
C LEU A 192 1.72 -3.14 -8.77
N TYR A 193 0.80 -3.51 -7.87
CA TYR A 193 0.22 -2.60 -6.90
C TYR A 193 0.80 -2.86 -5.51
N GLN A 194 1.13 -1.79 -4.80
CA GLN A 194 1.67 -1.79 -3.44
C GLN A 194 0.74 -0.96 -2.54
N VAL A 195 0.48 -1.44 -1.33
CA VAL A 195 -0.23 -0.64 -0.32
C VAL A 195 0.71 0.39 0.28
N GLN A 196 0.29 1.65 0.27
CA GLN A 196 0.94 2.73 0.99
C GLN A 196 0.10 3.16 2.18
N MET A 197 0.74 3.50 3.28
CA MET A 197 0.07 3.97 4.48
C MET A 197 0.79 5.18 5.08
N LYS A 198 0.00 6.10 5.65
CA LYS A 198 0.49 7.21 6.48
C LYS A 198 -0.45 7.42 7.67
N THR A 199 0.06 8.03 8.72
CA THR A 199 -0.71 8.41 9.90
C THR A 199 -0.53 9.88 10.23
N SER A 200 -1.56 10.51 10.78
CA SER A 200 -1.58 11.95 11.05
C SER A 200 -0.69 12.36 12.23
N LEU A 201 -0.54 11.50 13.24
CA LEU A 201 0.24 11.79 14.44
C LEU A 201 1.50 10.91 14.61
N LYS A 202 1.85 10.12 13.59
CA LYS A 202 3.00 9.20 13.61
C LYS A 202 2.92 8.13 14.71
N HIS A 203 1.71 7.81 15.19
CA HIS A 203 1.50 6.59 15.95
C HIS A 203 1.31 5.42 14.98
N THR A 204 1.51 4.20 15.49
CA THR A 204 1.45 3.00 14.67
C THR A 204 0.00 2.61 14.42
N ALA A 205 -0.39 2.60 13.16
CA ALA A 205 -1.62 1.97 12.69
C ALA A 205 -1.31 0.59 12.10
N PHE A 206 -2.32 -0.28 12.10
CA PHE A 206 -2.23 -1.65 11.60
C PHE A 206 -3.28 -1.85 10.51
N ILE A 207 -2.89 -2.53 9.44
CA ILE A 207 -3.79 -3.13 8.47
C ILE A 207 -3.87 -4.62 8.81
N ASP A 208 -5.01 -5.07 9.32
CA ASP A 208 -5.22 -6.46 9.69
C ASP A 208 -5.49 -7.34 8.45
N GLN A 209 -6.12 -6.77 7.40
CA GLN A 209 -6.31 -7.41 6.09
C GLN A 209 -6.51 -6.34 5.01
N ALA A 210 -5.95 -6.52 3.81
CA ALA A 210 -6.26 -5.73 2.63
C ALA A 210 -6.48 -6.60 1.38
N ARG A 211 -7.37 -6.15 0.49
CA ARG A 211 -7.64 -6.80 -0.80
C ARG A 211 -8.20 -5.84 -1.85
N VAL A 212 -8.05 -6.19 -3.12
CA VAL A 212 -8.77 -5.57 -4.24
C VAL A 212 -9.85 -6.52 -4.73
N ARG A 213 -11.10 -6.05 -4.76
CA ARG A 213 -12.19 -6.74 -5.43
C ARG A 213 -12.40 -6.16 -6.80
N MET A 214 -12.48 -7.00 -7.81
CA MET A 214 -12.70 -6.59 -9.19
C MET A 214 -13.86 -7.35 -9.80
N THR A 215 -14.67 -6.65 -10.58
CA THR A 215 -15.74 -7.22 -11.40
C THR A 215 -15.41 -6.91 -12.85
N ALA A 216 -15.36 -7.93 -13.70
CA ALA A 216 -14.95 -7.81 -15.10
C ALA A 216 -15.75 -8.76 -16.01
N GLU A 217 -15.65 -8.56 -17.32
CA GLU A 217 -16.20 -9.45 -18.34
C GLU A 217 -15.07 -10.27 -19.00
N GLN A 218 -15.29 -11.59 -19.14
CA GLN A 218 -14.40 -12.51 -19.87
C GLN A 218 -14.86 -12.73 -21.32
#